data_AF-A0A382DC77-F1
#
_entry.id   AF-A0A382DC77-F1
#
_cell.length_a   1.000
_cell.length_b   1.000
_cell.length_c   1.000
_cell.angle_alpha   90.00
_cell.angle_beta   90.00
_cell.angle_gamma   90.00
#
_symmetry.space_group_name_H-M   'P 1'
#
loop_
_entity.id
_entity.type
_entity.pdbx_description
1 polymer ?
#
loop_
_entity_poly.entity_id
_entity_poly.type
_entity_poly.pdbx_seq_one_letter_code
_entity_poly.pdbx_strand_id
1 'polypeptide(L)'
;VKKIFYLLIFLTITVSDVVAEESDLPIGPLGKPDLNGVWQVLNSANFNLEAHAASASLAMVEGPIVPVPHPSTVLFGAVGSVPAGLGVVEGGTIPYKKKALKKRDENKKNWLDRDPEIKCYLPGVP
;
A
#
# COMPACT_ATOMS: atom_id res chain seq x y z
N VAL A 1 22.41 43.88 30.11
CA VAL A 1 22.65 43.01 28.92
C VAL A 1 22.95 41.56 29.30
N LYS A 2 23.96 41.26 30.14
CA LYS A 2 24.29 39.88 30.58
C LYS A 2 23.11 39.11 31.22
N LYS A 3 22.28 39.74 32.07
CA LYS A 3 21.09 39.08 32.67
C LYS A 3 19.99 38.70 31.66
N ILE A 4 19.85 39.46 30.58
CA ILE A 4 18.90 39.16 29.47
C ILE A 4 19.46 38.04 28.59
N PHE A 5 20.78 37.97 28.43
CA PHE A 5 21.45 36.88 27.72
C PHE A 5 21.32 35.53 28.44
N TYR A 6 21.41 35.50 29.78
CA TYR A 6 21.16 34.28 30.56
C TYR A 6 19.69 33.85 30.56
N LEU A 7 18.75 34.80 30.53
CA LEU A 7 17.31 34.51 30.44
C LEU A 7 16.93 33.87 29.09
N LEU A 8 17.59 34.28 28.01
CA LEU A 8 17.39 33.72 26.66
C LEU A 8 17.98 32.31 26.50
N ILE A 9 19.05 31.97 27.23
CA ILE A 9 19.64 30.62 27.23
C ILE A 9 18.80 29.62 28.04
N PHE A 10 18.07 30.08 29.06
CA PHE A 10 17.22 29.22 29.88
C PHE A 10 15.88 28.85 29.21
N LEU A 11 15.44 29.62 28.20
CA LEU A 11 14.16 29.40 27.50
C LEU A 11 14.25 28.37 26.36
N THR A 12 15.45 27.90 26.00
CA THR A 12 15.65 27.01 24.84
C THR A 12 15.75 25.52 25.15
N ILE A 13 15.50 25.09 26.40
CA ILE A 13 15.60 23.67 26.78
C ILE A 13 14.21 23.17 27.22
N THR A 14 13.27 23.12 26.27
CA THR A 14 12.17 22.16 26.34
C THR A 14 12.55 21.01 25.41
N VAL A 15 13.35 20.08 25.92
CA VAL A 15 13.54 18.79 25.25
C VAL A 15 12.21 18.07 25.40
N SER A 16 11.50 17.89 24.30
CA SER A 16 10.40 16.93 24.27
C SER A 16 11.03 15.55 24.45
N ASP A 17 10.75 14.89 25.58
CA ASP A 17 11.04 13.48 25.73
C ASP A 17 10.25 12.74 24.63
N VAL A 18 10.98 12.17 23.68
CA VAL A 18 10.43 11.18 22.76
C VAL A 18 10.24 9.92 23.60
N VAL A 19 9.05 9.75 24.16
CA VAL A 19 8.64 8.46 24.73
C VAL A 19 8.55 7.49 23.56
N ALA A 20 9.55 6.62 23.44
CA ALA A 20 9.44 5.44 22.58
C ALA A 20 8.33 4.58 23.18
N GLU A 21 7.23 4.41 22.45
CA GLU A 21 6.18 3.47 22.81
C GLU A 21 6.83 2.08 22.88
N GLU A 22 6.82 1.47 24.07
CA GLU A 22 7.31 0.10 24.24
C GLU A 22 6.43 -0.81 23.39
N SER A 23 6.99 -1.31 22.29
CA SER A 23 6.23 -2.11 21.34
C SER A 23 5.90 -3.46 21.99
N ASP A 24 4.65 -3.67 22.35
CA ASP A 24 4.12 -4.91 22.95
C ASP A 24 3.99 -6.05 21.90
N LEU A 25 5.01 -6.16 21.03
CA LEU A 25 5.04 -7.15 19.96
C LEU A 25 5.30 -8.53 20.56
N PRO A 26 4.48 -9.54 20.24
CA PRO A 26 4.75 -10.89 20.69
C PRO A 26 6.14 -11.34 20.21
N ILE A 27 6.91 -11.95 21.10
CA ILE A 27 8.28 -12.39 20.81
C ILE A 27 8.28 -13.90 20.59
N GLY A 28 8.71 -14.30 19.41
CA GLY A 28 8.92 -15.69 19.03
C GLY A 28 10.28 -16.23 19.49
N PRO A 29 10.65 -17.44 19.02
CA PRO A 29 11.91 -18.08 19.35
C PRO A 29 13.13 -17.20 19.04
N LEU A 30 14.20 -17.34 19.84
CA LEU A 30 15.45 -16.58 19.71
C LEU A 30 15.29 -15.06 19.87
N GLY A 31 14.23 -14.60 20.54
CA GLY A 31 14.02 -13.18 20.83
C GLY A 31 13.63 -12.34 19.61
N LYS A 32 13.13 -12.97 18.54
CA LYS A 32 12.68 -12.29 17.32
C LYS A 32 11.18 -11.96 17.42
N PRO A 33 10.68 -10.91 16.76
CA PRO A 33 9.23 -10.68 16.66
C PRO A 33 8.51 -11.91 16.11
N ASP A 34 7.40 -12.29 16.71
CA ASP A 34 6.49 -13.30 16.21
C ASP A 34 5.66 -12.69 15.07
N LEU A 35 5.87 -13.19 13.85
CA LEU A 35 5.16 -12.76 12.65
C LEU A 35 4.07 -13.76 12.20
N ASN A 36 3.72 -14.73 13.06
CA ASN A 36 2.65 -15.66 12.76
C ASN A 36 1.29 -14.94 12.76
N GLY A 37 0.40 -15.33 11.84
CA GLY A 37 -0.95 -14.78 11.73
C GLY A 37 -1.41 -14.56 10.29
N VAL A 38 -2.55 -13.89 10.16
CA VAL A 38 -3.09 -13.43 8.87
C VAL A 38 -2.75 -11.94 8.72
N TRP A 39 -2.10 -11.61 7.60
CA TRP A 39 -1.70 -10.24 7.29
C TRP A 39 -2.55 -9.69 6.16
N GLN A 40 -3.03 -8.46 6.31
CA GLN A 40 -3.83 -7.77 5.30
C GLN A 40 -3.27 -6.37 5.03
N VAL A 41 -3.33 -5.94 3.77
CA VAL A 41 -2.98 -4.59 3.36
C VAL A 41 -4.23 -3.72 3.40
N LEU A 42 -4.22 -2.67 4.23
CA LEU A 42 -5.37 -1.78 4.45
C LEU A 42 -5.19 -0.39 3.82
N ASN A 43 -4.37 -0.30 2.76
CA ASN A 43 -4.12 0.93 2.03
C ASN A 43 -4.10 0.66 0.51
N SER A 44 -3.80 1.69 -0.30
CA SER A 44 -3.77 1.58 -1.76
C SER A 44 -2.69 0.63 -2.31
N ALA A 45 -1.73 0.21 -1.49
CA ALA A 45 -0.76 -0.80 -1.89
C ALA A 45 -1.39 -2.18 -2.13
N ASN A 46 -2.64 -2.40 -1.67
CA ASN A 46 -3.43 -3.58 -2.02
C ASN A 46 -3.62 -3.72 -3.54
N PHE A 47 -3.75 -2.59 -4.24
CA PHE A 47 -3.96 -2.57 -5.70
C PHE A 47 -2.65 -2.64 -6.48
N ASN A 48 -1.61 -1.95 -6.02
CA ASN A 48 -0.27 -2.01 -6.58
C ASN A 48 0.76 -1.45 -5.57
N LEU A 49 1.86 -2.17 -5.38
CA LEU A 49 2.96 -1.76 -4.51
C LEU A 49 3.72 -0.55 -5.06
N GLU A 50 3.83 -0.45 -6.38
CA GLU A 50 4.46 0.69 -7.07
C GLU A 50 3.48 1.87 -7.17
N ALA A 51 4.01 3.09 -7.32
CA ALA A 51 3.19 4.27 -7.53
C ALA A 51 2.28 4.10 -8.75
N HIS A 52 1.02 4.51 -8.62
CA HIS A 52 0.03 4.36 -9.68
C HIS A 52 -1.05 5.44 -9.61
N ALA A 53 -1.51 5.86 -10.79
CA ALA A 53 -2.66 6.74 -10.92
C ALA A 53 -3.96 5.99 -10.59
N ALA A 54 -5.00 6.76 -10.25
CA ALA A 54 -6.34 6.22 -10.10
C ALA A 54 -6.83 5.61 -11.42
N SER A 55 -7.67 4.60 -11.33
CA SER A 55 -8.32 3.94 -12.47
C SER A 55 -9.81 3.80 -12.23
N ALA A 56 -10.61 3.92 -13.28
CA ALA A 56 -12.06 3.76 -13.20
C ALA A 56 -12.48 2.33 -12.84
N SER A 57 -11.62 1.34 -13.12
CA SER A 57 -11.82 -0.06 -12.73
C SER A 57 -10.48 -0.81 -12.64
N LEU A 58 -10.48 -1.95 -11.94
CA LEU A 58 -9.39 -2.92 -11.95
C LEU A 58 -9.20 -3.52 -13.36
N ALA A 59 -10.31 -3.86 -14.02
CA ALA A 59 -10.33 -4.43 -15.36
C ALA A 59 -10.65 -3.33 -16.37
N MET A 60 -9.62 -2.87 -17.08
CA MET A 60 -9.73 -1.90 -18.16
C MET A 60 -9.53 -2.59 -19.51
N VAL A 61 -10.30 -2.18 -20.51
CA VAL A 61 -10.16 -2.62 -21.90
C VAL A 61 -9.84 -1.44 -22.80
N GLU A 62 -9.34 -1.73 -23.99
CA GLU A 62 -9.12 -0.72 -25.01
C GLU A 62 -10.45 -0.05 -25.37
N GLY A 63 -10.48 1.28 -25.31
CA GLY A 63 -11.63 2.10 -25.67
C GLY A 63 -11.31 2.97 -26.88
N PRO A 64 -12.32 3.68 -27.42
CA PRO A 64 -12.16 4.46 -28.66
C PRO A 64 -11.21 5.66 -28.53
N ILE A 65 -11.03 6.22 -27.32
CA ILE A 65 -10.19 7.39 -27.07
C ILE A 65 -9.23 7.15 -25.89
N VAL A 66 -9.74 6.61 -24.80
CA VAL A 66 -8.98 6.19 -23.61
C VAL A 66 -9.45 4.80 -23.18
N PRO A 67 -8.66 4.04 -22.40
CA PRO A 67 -9.13 2.80 -21.81
C PRO A 67 -10.41 3.02 -21.00
N VAL A 68 -11.35 2.09 -21.11
CA VAL A 68 -12.63 2.12 -20.40
C VAL A 68 -12.80 0.87 -19.53
N PRO A 69 -13.61 0.91 -18.47
CA PRO A 69 -13.93 -0.28 -17.68
C PRO A 69 -14.47 -1.43 -18.55
N HIS A 70 -14.12 -2.66 -18.19
CA HIS A 70 -14.66 -3.86 -18.83
C HIS A 70 -16.20 -3.91 -18.70
N PRO A 71 -16.95 -4.45 -19.69
CA PRO A 71 -18.41 -4.55 -19.62
C PRO A 71 -18.94 -5.21 -18.34
N SER A 72 -18.23 -6.22 -17.84
CA SER A 72 -18.56 -6.90 -16.57
C SER A 72 -18.33 -6.06 -15.32
N THR A 73 -17.56 -4.97 -15.39
CA THR A 73 -17.22 -4.14 -14.23
C THR A 73 -17.76 -2.72 -14.29
N VAL A 74 -18.20 -2.25 -15.46
CA VAL A 74 -18.65 -0.85 -15.65
C VAL A 74 -19.81 -0.48 -14.73
N LEU A 75 -20.72 -1.41 -14.44
CA LEU A 75 -21.90 -1.17 -13.59
C LEU A 75 -21.56 -0.92 -12.12
N PHE A 76 -20.38 -1.34 -11.63
CA PHE A 76 -19.97 -1.04 -10.25
C PHE A 76 -19.65 0.44 -10.05
N GLY A 77 -19.40 1.20 -11.13
CA GLY A 77 -19.06 2.61 -11.05
C GLY A 77 -17.88 2.88 -10.10
N ALA A 78 -18.02 3.89 -9.24
CA ALA A 78 -16.99 4.28 -8.29
C ALA A 78 -16.65 3.18 -7.26
N VAL A 79 -17.57 2.25 -6.97
CA VAL A 79 -17.33 1.16 -6.01
C VAL A 79 -16.24 0.20 -6.51
N GLY A 80 -16.18 -0.03 -7.82
CA GLY A 80 -15.16 -0.88 -8.44
C GLY A 80 -13.89 -0.15 -8.88
N SER A 81 -13.74 1.13 -8.50
CA SER A 81 -12.62 1.98 -8.92
C SER A 81 -11.36 1.72 -8.10
N VAL A 82 -10.21 2.09 -8.67
CA VAL A 82 -8.89 1.96 -8.02
C VAL A 82 -8.41 3.35 -7.62
N PRO A 83 -8.18 3.61 -6.31
CA PRO A 83 -7.61 4.88 -5.87
C PRO A 83 -6.15 5.01 -6.31
N ALA A 84 -5.66 6.24 -6.43
CA ALA A 84 -4.24 6.48 -6.67
C ALA A 84 -3.39 6.07 -5.47
N GLY A 85 -2.16 5.63 -5.71
CA GLY A 85 -1.19 5.27 -4.68
C GLY A 85 0.18 5.89 -4.94
N LEU A 86 0.81 6.40 -3.88
CA LEU A 86 2.19 6.92 -3.92
C LEU A 86 3.25 5.81 -4.01
N GLY A 87 2.84 4.54 -3.82
CA GLY A 87 3.72 3.39 -3.74
C GLY A 87 4.34 3.23 -2.35
N VAL A 88 4.76 2.00 -2.06
CA VAL A 88 5.43 1.61 -0.80
C VAL A 88 6.82 1.01 -1.05
N VAL A 89 7.27 1.05 -2.30
CA VAL A 89 8.54 0.47 -2.74
C VAL A 89 9.64 1.52 -2.57
N GLU A 90 10.66 1.20 -1.78
CA GLU A 90 11.86 2.01 -1.67
C GLU A 90 12.56 2.11 -3.04
N GLY A 91 12.89 3.33 -3.48
CA GLY A 91 13.38 3.59 -4.83
C GLY A 91 12.31 3.56 -5.93
N GLY A 92 11.05 3.32 -5.57
CA GLY A 92 9.87 3.50 -6.43
C GLY A 92 9.55 2.37 -7.41
N THR A 93 10.51 1.51 -7.73
CA THR A 93 10.32 0.39 -8.69
C THR A 93 10.88 -0.90 -8.13
N ILE A 94 10.10 -1.97 -8.25
CA ILE A 94 10.52 -3.30 -7.83
C ILE A 94 11.52 -3.83 -8.87
N PRO A 95 12.69 -4.33 -8.46
CA PRO A 95 13.67 -4.92 -9.38
C PRO A 95 13.20 -6.30 -9.87
N TYR A 96 12.16 -6.32 -10.71
CA TYR A 96 11.56 -7.55 -11.21
C TYR A 96 12.54 -8.35 -12.06
N LYS A 97 12.49 -9.68 -11.89
CA LYS A 97 12.98 -10.59 -12.93
C LYS A 97 12.12 -10.42 -14.18
N LYS A 98 12.71 -10.46 -15.37
CA LYS A 98 11.98 -10.30 -16.66
C LYS A 98 10.72 -11.17 -16.75
N LYS A 99 10.80 -12.44 -16.33
CA LYS A 99 9.65 -13.36 -16.31
C LYS A 99 8.54 -12.96 -15.33
N ALA A 100 8.91 -12.36 -14.19
CA ALA A 100 7.97 -11.91 -13.17
C ALA A 100 7.22 -10.66 -13.62
N LEU A 101 7.94 -9.72 -14.26
CA LEU A 101 7.32 -8.53 -14.87
C LEU A 101 6.28 -8.93 -15.93
N LYS A 102 6.66 -9.81 -16.87
CA LYS A 102 5.74 -10.34 -17.87
C LYS A 102 4.51 -11.00 -17.22
N LYS A 103 4.73 -11.81 -16.18
CA LYS A 103 3.63 -12.48 -15.47
C LYS A 103 2.69 -11.50 -14.76
N ARG A 104 3.24 -10.45 -14.15
CA ARG A 104 2.47 -9.37 -13.51
C ARG A 104 1.55 -8.71 -14.53
N ASP A 105 2.09 -8.33 -15.69
CA ASP A 105 1.33 -7.64 -16.73
C ASP A 105 0.27 -8.57 -17.35
N GLU A 106 0.59 -9.86 -17.53
CA GLU A 106 -0.38 -10.89 -17.93
C GLU A 106 -1.50 -11.11 -16.89
N ASN A 107 -1.19 -11.06 -15.60
CA ASN A 107 -2.19 -11.16 -14.54
C ASN A 107 -3.10 -9.93 -14.56
N LYS A 108 -2.53 -8.72 -14.65
CA LYS A 108 -3.28 -7.46 -14.72
C LYS A 108 -4.21 -7.41 -15.92
N LYS A 109 -3.79 -7.92 -17.09
CA LYS A 109 -4.65 -8.00 -18.29
C LYS A 109 -5.84 -8.96 -18.11
N ASN A 110 -5.67 -10.02 -17.32
CA ASN A 110 -6.69 -11.04 -17.10
C ASN A 110 -7.19 -11.00 -15.64
N TRP A 111 -7.37 -9.79 -15.11
CA TRP A 111 -7.69 -9.55 -13.69
C TRP A 111 -8.91 -10.37 -13.25
N LEU A 112 -9.99 -10.31 -14.04
CA LEU A 112 -11.27 -10.97 -13.77
C LEU A 112 -11.15 -12.49 -13.56
N ASP A 113 -10.21 -13.14 -14.24
CA ASP A 113 -10.04 -14.60 -14.18
C ASP A 113 -8.94 -15.04 -13.21
N ARG A 114 -8.03 -14.13 -12.82
CA ARG A 114 -6.77 -14.50 -12.17
C ARG A 114 -6.58 -13.89 -10.79
N ASP A 115 -7.35 -12.88 -10.44
CA ASP A 115 -7.31 -12.31 -9.10
C ASP A 115 -7.89 -13.30 -8.08
N PRO A 116 -7.12 -13.69 -7.05
CA PRO A 116 -7.63 -14.50 -5.95
C PRO A 116 -8.78 -13.84 -5.16
N GLU A 117 -8.85 -12.50 -5.10
CA GLU A 117 -9.90 -11.77 -4.38
C GLU A 117 -11.26 -11.97 -5.06
N ILE A 118 -11.31 -11.94 -6.40
CA ILE A 118 -12.51 -12.24 -7.19
C ILE A 118 -12.97 -13.70 -7.01
N LYS A 119 -12.05 -14.60 -6.65
CA LYS A 119 -12.33 -16.02 -6.39
C LYS A 119 -12.68 -16.34 -4.94
N CYS A 120 -12.84 -15.33 -4.10
CA CYS A 120 -13.11 -15.48 -2.66
C CYS A 120 -12.04 -16.28 -1.91
N TYR A 121 -10.76 -16.18 -2.30
CA TYR A 121 -9.68 -16.88 -1.60
C TYR A 121 -9.16 -16.14 -0.36
N LEU A 122 -9.68 -14.95 -0.08
CA LEU A 122 -9.31 -14.20 1.11
C LEU A 122 -9.90 -14.88 2.36
N PRO A 123 -9.08 -15.14 3.41
CA PRO A 123 -9.60 -15.69 4.66
C PRO A 123 -10.74 -14.83 5.23
N GLY A 124 -11.86 -15.47 5.57
CA GLY A 124 -13.04 -14.80 6.13
C GLY A 124 -14.04 -14.26 5.11
N VAL A 125 -13.82 -14.44 3.81
CA VAL A 125 -14.84 -14.21 2.76
C VAL A 125 -15.67 -15.49 2.59
N PRO A 126 -17.02 -15.43 2.67
CA PRO A 126 -17.90 -16.59 2.60
C PRO A 126 -17.91 -17.28 1.23
#